data_AF-A0A8H7D332-F1
#
_entry.id   AF-A0A8H7D332-F1
#
_cell.length_a   1.000
_cell.length_b   1.000
_cell.length_c   1.000
_cell.angle_alpha   90.00
_cell.angle_beta   90.00
_cell.angle_gamma   90.00
#
_symmetry.space_group_name_H-M   'P 1'
#
loop_
_entity.id
_entity.type
_entity.pdbx_description
1 polymer ?
#
loop_
_entity_poly.entity_id
_entity_poly.type
_entity_poly.pdbx_seq_one_letter_code
_entity_poly.pdbx_strand_id
1 'polypeptide(L)'
;MAETLDTVASISQLLDTALKVRENLKDFRTAPEEYQRLFSEIENLKLLLEALDRLVATNPSSDNPQRMSAPMNKFKKTLEGFAEKSWPAVGDWSKIFQEVAWSLWSKQEATEYLDQFKRFESRLIMWLADIWYDF
;
A
#
# COMPACT_ATOMS: atom_id res chain seq x y z
N MET A 1 -1.42 3.10 -20.56
CA MET A 1 -0.04 3.30 -20.06
C MET A 1 0.04 4.50 -19.12
N ALA A 2 -0.29 5.72 -19.57
CA ALA A 2 -0.33 6.91 -18.69
C ALA A 2 -1.21 6.70 -17.44
N GLU A 3 -2.42 6.18 -17.61
CA GLU A 3 -3.34 5.89 -16.51
C GLU A 3 -2.79 4.86 -15.49
N THR A 4 -2.03 3.87 -15.97
CA THR A 4 -1.39 2.86 -15.10
C THR A 4 -0.26 3.47 -14.28
N LEU A 5 0.57 4.32 -14.90
CA LEU A 5 1.65 5.06 -14.22
C LEU A 5 1.09 6.06 -13.20
N ASP A 6 0.01 6.79 -13.55
CA ASP A 6 -0.68 7.68 -12.61
C ASP A 6 -1.26 6.92 -11.41
N THR A 7 -1.72 5.68 -11.63
CA THR A 7 -2.22 4.81 -10.57
C THR A 7 -1.07 4.31 -9.68
N VAL A 8 0.07 3.90 -10.26
CA VAL A 8 1.28 3.52 -9.51
C VAL A 8 1.78 4.68 -8.66
N ALA A 9 1.82 5.90 -9.20
CA ALA A 9 2.19 7.11 -8.47
C ALA A 9 1.21 7.40 -7.32
N SER A 10 -0.10 7.30 -7.57
CA SER A 10 -1.13 7.45 -6.54
C SER A 10 -0.96 6.45 -5.39
N ILE A 11 -0.73 5.18 -5.71
CA ILE A 11 -0.53 4.12 -4.72
C ILE A 11 0.74 4.39 -3.91
N SER A 12 1.83 4.76 -4.57
CA SER A 12 3.11 5.09 -3.91
C SER A 12 2.94 6.23 -2.91
N GLN A 13 2.20 7.28 -3.28
CA GLN A 13 1.90 8.40 -2.38
C GLN A 13 1.05 7.99 -1.16
N LEU A 14 0.09 7.08 -1.35
CA LEU A 14 -0.71 6.53 -0.23
C LEU A 14 0.16 5.71 0.72
N LEU A 15 1.07 4.88 0.21
CA LEU A 15 2.00 4.10 1.02
C LEU A 15 2.98 5.00 1.79
N ASP A 16 3.51 6.05 1.16
CA ASP A 16 4.34 7.06 1.82
C ASP A 16 3.61 7.77 2.95
N THR A 17 2.34 8.10 2.72
CA THR A 17 1.49 8.71 3.75
C THR A 17 1.31 7.76 4.93
N ALA A 18 1.05 6.48 4.66
CA ALA A 18 0.94 5.46 5.69
C ALA A 18 2.21 5.36 6.55
N LEU A 19 3.38 5.28 5.92
CA LEU A 19 4.66 5.19 6.62
C LEU A 19 4.95 6.45 7.45
N LYS A 20 4.65 7.64 6.93
CA LYS A 20 4.77 8.89 7.71
C LYS A 20 3.83 8.92 8.91
N VAL A 21 2.62 8.39 8.79
CA VAL A 21 1.70 8.27 9.92
C VAL A 21 2.32 7.38 11.00
N ARG A 22 2.88 6.23 10.63
CA ARG A 22 3.60 5.35 11.58
C ARG A 22 4.72 6.09 12.32
N GLU A 23 5.54 6.87 11.63
CA GLU A 23 6.63 7.64 12.26
C GLU A 23 6.12 8.65 13.30
N ASN A 24 4.92 9.18 13.08
CA ASN A 24 4.31 10.17 13.98
C ASN A 24 3.67 9.56 15.23
N LEU A 25 3.40 8.25 15.23
CA LEU A 25 2.82 7.49 16.34
C LEU A 25 3.92 7.06 17.33
N LYS A 26 4.00 7.73 18.48
CA LYS A 26 5.01 7.44 19.53
C LYS A 26 4.89 6.01 20.08
N ASP A 27 3.66 5.50 20.17
CA ASP A 27 3.35 4.22 20.82
C ASP A 27 3.27 3.04 19.83
N PHE A 28 3.80 3.21 18.61
CA PHE A 28 3.83 2.13 17.63
C PHE A 28 4.61 0.90 18.12
N ARG A 29 5.63 1.10 18.99
CA ARG A 29 6.38 -0.01 19.60
C ARG A 29 5.52 -0.89 20.51
N THR A 30 4.42 -0.36 21.04
CA THR A 30 3.45 -1.08 21.85
C THR A 30 2.18 -1.44 21.08
N ALA A 31 2.13 -1.14 19.78
CA ALA A 31 1.00 -1.51 18.93
C ALA A 31 0.88 -3.04 18.82
N PRO A 32 -0.34 -3.58 18.74
CA PRO A 32 -0.59 -4.99 18.45
C PRO A 32 0.18 -5.51 17.24
N GLU A 33 0.57 -6.79 17.29
CA GLU A 33 1.43 -7.46 16.32
C GLU A 33 0.91 -7.34 14.88
N GLU A 34 -0.41 -7.39 14.70
CA GLU A 34 -1.08 -7.27 13.41
C GLU A 34 -0.79 -5.92 12.72
N TYR A 35 -0.65 -4.84 13.48
CA TYR A 35 -0.31 -3.53 12.94
C TYR A 35 1.16 -3.45 12.54
N GLN A 36 2.06 -4.03 13.34
CA GLN A 36 3.46 -4.14 12.96
C GLN A 36 3.60 -4.88 11.64
N ARG A 37 2.87 -6.00 11.50
CA ARG A 37 2.82 -6.78 10.25
C ARG A 37 2.24 -5.97 9.08
N LEU A 38 1.16 -5.22 9.28
CA LEU A 38 0.58 -4.36 8.23
C LEU A 38 1.59 -3.32 7.72
N PHE A 39 2.35 -2.68 8.60
CA PHE A 39 3.34 -1.69 8.19
C PHE A 39 4.57 -2.31 7.53
N SER A 40 5.04 -3.47 8.00
CA SER A 40 6.09 -4.21 7.28
C SER A 40 5.62 -4.63 5.88
N GLU A 41 4.35 -5.01 5.73
CA GLU A 41 3.78 -5.32 4.43
C GLU A 41 3.69 -4.08 3.53
N ILE A 42 3.33 -2.91 4.07
CA ILE A 42 3.35 -1.62 3.35
C ILE A 42 4.78 -1.29 2.86
N GLU A 43 5.80 -1.50 3.70
CA GLU A 43 7.21 -1.30 3.31
C GLU A 43 7.60 -2.22 2.13
N ASN A 44 7.25 -3.50 2.20
CA ASN A 44 7.49 -4.46 1.12
C ASN A 44 6.77 -4.07 -0.17
N LEU A 45 5.49 -3.71 -0.08
CA LEU A 45 4.70 -3.28 -1.22
C LEU A 45 5.28 -2.04 -1.89
N LYS A 46 5.80 -1.09 -1.10
CA LYS A 46 6.47 0.10 -1.63
C LYS A 46 7.71 -0.29 -2.44
N LEU A 47 8.56 -1.17 -1.92
CA LEU A 47 9.76 -1.63 -2.64
C LEU A 47 9.40 -2.32 -3.97
N LEU A 48 8.38 -3.17 -3.96
CA LEU A 48 7.92 -3.87 -5.17
C LEU A 48 7.31 -2.91 -6.20
N LEU A 49 6.57 -1.90 -5.76
CA LEU A 49 6.03 -0.86 -6.64
C LEU A 49 7.12 0.01 -7.26
N GLU A 50 8.13 0.40 -6.48
CA GLU A 50 9.30 1.13 -7.01
C GLU A 50 10.06 0.29 -8.05
N ALA A 51 10.21 -1.01 -7.81
CA ALA A 51 10.81 -1.92 -8.80
C ALA A 51 9.97 -2.00 -10.08
N LEU A 52 8.64 -2.07 -9.93
CA LEU A 52 7.71 -2.14 -11.06
C LEU A 52 7.76 -0.86 -11.88
N ASP A 53 7.74 0.30 -11.23
CA ASP A 53 7.82 1.62 -11.88
C ASP A 53 9.10 1.74 -12.73
N ARG A 54 10.26 1.36 -12.15
CA ARG A 54 11.54 1.35 -12.88
C ARG A 54 11.53 0.41 -14.08
N LEU A 55 10.95 -0.79 -13.95
CA LEU A 55 10.88 -1.76 -15.04
C LEU A 55 9.93 -1.32 -16.15
N VAL A 56 8.78 -0.74 -15.81
CA VAL A 56 7.85 -0.19 -16.81
C VAL A 56 8.46 1.01 -17.54
N ALA A 57 9.17 1.89 -16.83
CA ALA A 57 9.84 3.04 -17.43
C ALA A 57 10.97 2.62 -18.40
N THR A 58 11.63 1.50 -18.13
CA THR A 58 12.72 0.97 -18.98
C THR A 58 12.23 0.07 -20.11
N ASN A 59 11.00 -0.47 -20.04
CA ASN A 59 10.41 -1.30 -21.08
C ASN A 59 8.94 -0.94 -21.38
N PRO A 60 8.69 0.18 -22.10
CA PRO A 60 7.35 0.68 -22.37
C PRO A 60 6.56 -0.14 -23.42
N SER A 61 7.18 -1.17 -24.00
CA SER A 61 6.64 -1.98 -25.10
C SER A 61 5.73 -3.12 -24.65
N SER A 62 5.66 -3.41 -23.34
CA SER A 62 4.90 -4.55 -22.83
C SER A 62 3.37 -4.29 -22.88
N ASP A 63 2.59 -5.31 -23.27
CA ASP A 63 1.11 -5.31 -23.20
C ASP A 63 0.56 -5.37 -21.76
N ASN A 64 1.47 -5.39 -20.79
CA ASN A 64 1.21 -5.56 -19.37
C ASN A 64 0.39 -4.44 -18.66
N PRO A 65 0.44 -3.15 -19.08
CA PRO A 65 -0.23 -2.06 -18.36
C PRO A 65 -1.77 -2.17 -18.26
N GLN A 66 -2.42 -2.80 -19.26
CA GLN A 66 -3.87 -3.01 -19.25
C GLN A 66 -4.29 -4.07 -18.23
N ARG A 67 -3.48 -5.14 -18.06
CA ARG A 67 -3.76 -6.21 -17.09
C ARG A 67 -3.55 -5.73 -15.64
N MET A 68 -2.75 -4.69 -15.47
CA MET A 68 -2.43 -4.09 -14.16
C MET A 68 -3.48 -3.07 -13.68
N SER A 69 -4.17 -2.36 -14.58
CA SER A 69 -4.97 -1.19 -14.19
C SER A 69 -6.11 -1.53 -13.22
N ALA A 70 -6.89 -2.57 -13.49
CA ALA A 70 -8.03 -2.93 -12.64
C ALA A 70 -7.60 -3.43 -11.25
N PRO A 71 -6.61 -4.32 -11.11
CA PRO A 71 -6.11 -4.70 -9.77
C PRO A 71 -5.40 -3.56 -9.03
N MET A 72 -4.67 -2.69 -9.73
CA MET A 72 -4.06 -1.47 -9.15
C MET A 72 -5.12 -0.53 -8.61
N ASN A 73 -6.16 -0.23 -9.38
CA ASN A 73 -7.28 0.61 -8.93
C ASN A 73 -8.03 -0.01 -7.75
N LYS A 74 -8.21 -1.33 -7.73
CA LYS A 74 -8.80 -2.02 -6.58
C LYS A 74 -7.92 -1.86 -5.34
N PHE A 75 -6.61 -2.04 -5.48
CA PHE A 75 -5.69 -1.89 -4.36
C PHE A 75 -5.60 -0.45 -3.86
N LYS A 76 -5.62 0.55 -4.77
CA LYS A 76 -5.73 1.97 -4.41
C LYS A 76 -6.95 2.22 -3.52
N LYS A 77 -8.13 1.70 -3.88
CA LYS A 77 -9.33 1.82 -3.04
C LYS A 77 -9.20 1.11 -1.70
N THR A 78 -8.56 -0.06 -1.66
CA THR A 78 -8.26 -0.74 -0.39
C THR A 78 -7.36 0.13 0.49
N LEU A 79 -6.33 0.76 -0.08
CA LEU A 79 -5.44 1.68 0.64
C LEU A 79 -6.14 2.96 1.09
N GLU A 80 -7.04 3.52 0.27
CA GLU A 80 -7.86 4.67 0.66
C GLU A 80 -8.77 4.31 1.85
N GLY A 81 -9.42 3.15 1.82
CA GLY A 81 -10.21 2.69 2.97
C GLY A 81 -9.37 2.38 4.20
N PHE A 82 -8.17 1.80 4.02
CA PHE A 82 -7.18 1.61 5.08
C PHE A 82 -6.78 2.96 5.68
N ALA A 83 -6.54 3.96 4.83
CA ALA A 83 -6.14 5.31 5.19
C ALA A 83 -7.21 6.05 6.00
N GLU A 84 -8.44 6.08 5.50
CA GLU A 84 -9.57 6.72 6.18
C GLU A 84 -9.78 6.16 7.59
N LYS A 85 -9.61 4.85 7.75
CA LYS A 85 -9.80 4.16 9.02
C LYS A 85 -8.59 4.27 9.96
N SER A 86 -7.36 4.29 9.43
CA SER A 86 -6.12 4.27 10.22
C SER A 86 -5.61 5.67 10.57
N TRP A 87 -5.90 6.65 9.72
CA TRP A 87 -5.52 8.05 9.89
C TRP A 87 -6.61 8.96 9.31
N PRO A 88 -7.74 9.14 10.00
CA PRO A 88 -8.78 10.04 9.51
C PRO A 88 -8.18 11.42 9.25
N ALA A 89 -8.51 12.00 8.09
CA ALA A 89 -8.05 13.31 7.66
C ALA A 89 -8.67 14.40 8.55
N VAL A 90 -8.09 14.60 9.73
CA VAL A 90 -8.54 15.62 10.69
C VAL A 90 -7.37 16.58 10.90
N GLY A 91 -7.55 17.82 10.43
CA GLY A 91 -6.55 18.88 10.58
C GLY A 91 -6.15 19.09 12.03
N ASP A 92 -4.84 19.32 12.26
CA ASP A 92 -4.13 19.72 13.49
C ASP A 92 -4.50 19.09 14.85
N TRP A 93 -5.46 18.16 14.93
CA TRP A 93 -5.99 17.65 16.20
C TRP A 93 -5.60 16.19 16.48
N SER A 94 -4.42 16.10 17.11
CA SER A 94 -3.90 15.13 18.08
C SER A 94 -3.66 13.67 17.69
N LYS A 95 -2.41 13.23 17.94
CA LYS A 95 -1.95 11.83 18.01
C LYS A 95 -2.89 10.92 18.79
N ILE A 96 -3.59 11.46 19.79
CA ILE A 96 -4.55 10.76 20.63
C ILE A 96 -5.73 10.21 19.79
N PHE A 97 -6.28 10.96 18.84
CA PHE A 97 -7.35 10.44 17.98
C PHE A 97 -6.87 9.34 17.05
N GLN A 98 -5.63 9.44 16.57
CA GLN A 98 -5.02 8.37 15.80
C GLN A 98 -4.86 7.14 16.69
N GLU A 99 -4.23 7.27 17.86
CA GLU A 99 -4.09 6.18 18.85
C GLU A 99 -5.44 5.54 19.21
N VAL A 100 -6.50 6.33 19.39
CA VAL A 100 -7.86 5.83 19.63
C VAL A 100 -8.40 5.09 18.41
N ALA A 101 -8.27 5.64 17.19
CA ALA A 101 -8.67 4.94 15.97
C ALA A 101 -7.94 3.60 15.80
N TRP A 102 -6.64 3.55 16.11
CA TRP A 102 -5.82 2.32 16.14
C TRP A 102 -6.29 1.35 17.22
N SER A 103 -6.72 1.83 18.38
CA SER A 103 -7.25 0.98 19.46
C SER A 103 -8.63 0.41 19.15
N LEU A 104 -9.41 1.09 18.29
CA LEU A 104 -10.76 0.70 17.90
C LEU A 104 -10.79 -0.28 16.73
N TRP A 105 -9.67 -0.45 16.03
CA TRP A 105 -9.56 -1.45 14.98
C TRP A 105 -9.60 -2.85 15.56
N SER A 106 -10.51 -3.66 15.04
CA SER A 106 -10.57 -5.06 15.41
C SER A 106 -9.41 -5.85 14.79
N LYS A 107 -8.91 -6.87 15.50
CA LYS A 107 -7.93 -7.82 14.97
C LYS A 107 -8.38 -8.45 13.64
N GLN A 108 -9.69 -8.66 13.49
CA GLN A 108 -10.27 -9.20 12.26
C GLN A 108 -10.08 -8.24 11.09
N GLU A 109 -10.41 -6.96 11.24
CA GLU A 109 -10.22 -5.95 10.19
C GLU A 109 -8.75 -5.79 9.81
N ALA A 110 -7.84 -5.75 10.80
CA ALA A 110 -6.41 -5.69 10.54
C ALA A 110 -5.93 -6.91 9.72
N THR A 111 -6.47 -8.10 10.01
CA THR A 111 -6.17 -9.33 9.27
C THR A 111 -6.74 -9.27 7.84
N GLU A 112 -7.94 -8.73 7.65
CA GLU A 112 -8.55 -8.59 6.32
C GLU A 112 -7.75 -7.65 5.41
N TYR A 113 -7.22 -6.54 5.96
CA TYR A 113 -6.31 -5.67 5.21
C TYR A 113 -4.99 -6.36 4.90
N LEU A 114 -4.43 -7.10 5.85
CA LEU A 114 -3.17 -7.82 5.66
C LEU A 114 -3.30 -8.87 4.53
N ASP A 115 -4.40 -9.61 4.50
CA ASP A 115 -4.68 -10.58 3.44
C ASP A 115 -4.84 -9.91 2.07
N GLN A 116 -5.47 -8.73 2.02
CA GLN A 116 -5.58 -7.96 0.78
C GLN A 116 -4.22 -7.45 0.29
N PHE A 117 -3.37 -7.00 1.21
CA PHE A 117 -2.02 -6.52 0.91
C PHE A 117 -1.15 -7.65 0.36
N LYS A 118 -1.11 -8.81 1.02
CA LYS A 118 -0.36 -9.99 0.55
C LYS A 118 -0.84 -10.51 -0.81
N ARG A 119 -2.14 -10.49 -1.07
CA ARG A 119 -2.70 -10.85 -2.38
C ARG A 119 -2.24 -9.88 -3.47
N PHE A 120 -2.08 -8.61 -3.14
CA PHE A 120 -1.55 -7.62 -4.06
C PHE A 120 -0.03 -7.77 -4.23
N GLU A 121 0.71 -8.02 -3.15
CA GLU A 121 2.15 -8.34 -3.18
C GLU A 121 2.45 -9.49 -4.14
N SER A 122 1.71 -10.60 -4.00
CA SER A 122 1.84 -11.76 -4.89
C SER A 122 1.61 -11.40 -6.36
N ARG A 123 0.69 -10.48 -6.66
CA ARG A 123 0.44 -10.00 -8.03
C ARG A 123 1.57 -9.11 -8.53
N LEU A 124 2.10 -8.22 -7.69
CA LEU A 124 3.26 -7.40 -8.05
C LEU A 124 4.45 -8.29 -8.41
N ILE A 125 4.75 -9.31 -7.58
CA ILE A 125 5.83 -10.26 -7.85
C ILE A 125 5.61 -11.00 -9.17
N MET A 126 4.39 -11.46 -9.45
CA MET A 126 4.07 -12.09 -10.74
C MET A 126 4.31 -11.16 -11.92
N TRP A 127 3.91 -9.89 -11.82
CA TRP A 127 4.13 -8.92 -12.89
C TRP A 127 5.60 -8.56 -13.07
N LEU A 128 6.35 -8.40 -11.98
CA LEU A 128 7.79 -8.19 -12.03
C LEU A 128 8.49 -9.36 -12.73
N ALA A 129 8.08 -10.59 -12.42
CA ALA A 129 8.59 -11.78 -13.09
C ALA A 129 8.22 -11.80 -14.58
N ASP A 130 6.96 -11.52 -14.93
CA ASP A 130 6.47 -11.49 -16.32
C ASP A 130 7.26 -10.49 -17.17
N ILE A 131 7.46 -9.26 -16.68
CA ILE A 131 8.26 -8.24 -17.36
C ILE A 131 9.73 -8.65 -17.48
N TRP A 132 10.27 -9.34 -16.47
CA TRP A 132 11.67 -9.80 -16.48
C TRP A 132 11.92 -10.96 -17.46
N TYR A 133 10.94 -11.85 -17.66
CA TYR A 133 11.05 -12.96 -18.62
C TYR A 133 10.74 -12.56 -20.07
N ASP A 134 10.10 -11.42 -20.28
CA ASP A 134 9.92 -10.79 -21.61
C ASP A 134 11.19 -10.04 -22.10
N PHE A 135 12.28 -10.08 -21.32
CA PHE A 135 13.59 -9.48 -21.63
C PHE A 135 14.52 -10.48 -22.33
#